data_AF-A0ABD1ZGB8-F1
#
_entry.id   AF-A0ABD1ZGB8-F1
#
_cell.length_a   1.000
_cell.length_b   1.000
_cell.length_c   1.000
_cell.angle_alpha   90.00
_cell.angle_beta   90.00
_cell.angle_gamma   90.00
#
_symmetry.space_group_name_H-M   'P 1'
#
loop_
_entity.id
_entity.type
_entity.pdbx_description
1 polymer ?
#
loop_
_entity_poly.entity_id
_entity_poly.type
_entity_poly.pdbx_seq_one_letter_code
_entity_poly.pdbx_strand_id
1 'polypeptide(L)'
;MGAPVRNHTSLTGMKKWLADYRAKRPGLAALQKAVDDFMAEFDAREEKAKVQRMAAAQEEGWTLVTGNKGRKKTVDAESGVRVGAVSSLAVEEKAKTKTKESAVDFYRFQRREAKRNEVLELQKKFEEDKKRIAKMREARKFRPY
;
A
#
# COMPACT_ATOMS: atom_id res chain seq x y z
N MET A 1 -27.41 25.83 64.27
CA MET A 1 -27.55 25.97 62.81
C MET A 1 -26.18 26.34 62.23
N GLY A 2 -25.36 25.35 61.86
CA GLY A 2 -24.02 25.59 61.30
C GLY A 2 -24.11 25.75 59.78
N ALA A 3 -23.55 26.84 59.24
CA ALA A 3 -23.54 27.10 57.80
C ALA A 3 -22.72 26.03 57.04
N PRO A 4 -23.11 25.64 55.81
CA PRO A 4 -22.38 24.65 55.03
C PRO A 4 -21.01 25.20 54.63
N VAL A 5 -19.96 24.46 55.00
CA VAL A 5 -18.57 24.72 54.64
C VAL A 5 -18.47 24.63 53.11
N ARG A 6 -18.23 25.78 52.46
CA ARG A 6 -18.03 25.82 51.00
C ARG A 6 -16.70 25.14 50.71
N ASN A 7 -16.69 23.95 50.12
CA ASN A 7 -15.46 23.28 49.70
C ASN A 7 -14.74 24.11 48.64
N HIS A 8 -13.65 24.79 49.00
CA HIS A 8 -12.87 25.68 48.14
C HIS A 8 -11.84 24.93 47.26
N THR A 9 -11.85 23.59 47.29
CA THR A 9 -10.90 22.71 46.60
C THR A 9 -11.35 22.28 45.20
N SER A 10 -12.60 22.55 44.80
CA SER A 10 -13.05 22.29 43.43
C SER A 10 -12.77 23.50 42.54
N LEU A 11 -11.90 23.33 41.54
CA LEU A 11 -11.75 24.31 40.46
C LEU A 11 -13.11 24.43 39.73
N THR A 12 -13.73 25.61 39.80
CA THR A 12 -15.03 25.90 39.17
C THR A 12 -14.90 27.07 38.19
N GLY A 13 -15.76 27.11 37.17
CA GLY A 13 -15.78 28.17 36.16
C GLY A 13 -14.52 28.22 35.31
N MET A 14 -14.02 29.43 35.02
CA MET A 14 -12.88 29.66 34.12
C MET A 14 -11.60 28.93 34.55
N LYS A 15 -11.34 28.83 35.86
CA LYS A 15 -10.16 28.13 36.39
C LYS A 15 -10.18 26.63 36.08
N LYS A 16 -11.37 26.02 36.12
CA LYS A 16 -11.57 24.62 35.69
C LYS A 16 -11.21 24.46 34.22
N TRP A 17 -11.76 25.34 33.38
CA TRP A 17 -11.61 25.22 31.93
C TRP A 17 -10.15 25.42 31.50
N LEU A 18 -9.44 26.34 32.16
CA LEU A 18 -8.00 26.53 31.95
C LEU A 18 -7.18 25.31 32.41
N ALA A 19 -7.53 24.69 33.54
CA ALA A 19 -6.88 23.48 34.01
C ALA A 19 -7.14 22.30 33.06
N ASP A 20 -8.38 22.09 32.64
CA ASP A 20 -8.76 21.07 31.66
C ASP A 20 -8.07 21.30 30.31
N TYR A 21 -7.98 22.56 29.86
CA TYR A 21 -7.31 22.93 28.62
C TYR A 21 -5.81 22.60 28.64
N ARG A 22 -5.15 22.81 29.78
CA ARG A 22 -3.74 22.46 29.99
C ARG A 22 -3.55 20.95 30.12
N ALA A 23 -4.42 20.27 30.86
CA ALA A 23 -4.38 18.82 31.03
C ALA A 23 -4.56 18.06 29.71
N LYS A 24 -5.43 18.54 28.82
CA LYS A 24 -5.64 17.96 27.48
C LYS A 24 -4.44 18.12 26.54
N ARG A 25 -3.48 18.97 26.87
CA ARG A 25 -2.28 19.22 26.06
C ARG A 25 -1.03 18.96 26.89
N PRO A 26 -0.75 17.68 27.21
CA PRO A 26 0.55 17.33 27.75
C PRO A 26 1.63 17.80 26.77
N GLY A 27 2.78 18.20 27.31
CA GLY A 27 3.92 18.58 26.48
C GLY A 27 4.33 17.43 25.55
N LEU A 28 4.91 17.76 24.39
CA LEU A 28 5.28 16.80 23.34
C LEU A 28 6.07 15.60 23.90
N ALA A 29 7.03 15.85 24.79
CA ALA A 29 7.86 14.81 25.38
C ALA A 29 7.06 13.81 26.27
N ALA A 30 6.05 14.29 26.99
CA ALA A 30 5.21 13.43 27.81
C ALA A 30 4.24 12.60 26.94
N LEU A 31 3.72 13.21 25.87
CA LEU A 31 2.87 12.52 24.91
C LEU A 31 3.63 11.41 24.18
N GLN A 32 4.87 11.68 23.74
CA GLN A 32 5.70 10.71 23.05
C GLN A 32 5.94 9.47 23.92
N LYS A 33 6.35 9.68 25.19
CA LYS A 33 6.55 8.57 26.14
C LYS A 33 5.29 7.71 26.30
N ALA A 34 4.13 8.34 26.48
CA ALA A 34 2.88 7.61 26.64
C ALA A 34 2.52 6.78 25.39
N VAL A 35 2.82 7.28 24.19
CA VAL A 35 2.62 6.55 22.94
C VAL A 35 3.62 5.40 22.82
N ASP A 36 4.90 5.63 23.13
CA ASP A 36 5.94 4.62 23.06
C ASP A 36 5.64 3.46 24.02
N ASP A 37 5.25 3.76 25.26
CA ASP A 37 4.86 2.78 26.27
C ASP A 37 3.64 1.96 25.79
N PHE A 38 2.62 2.63 25.24
CA PHE A 38 1.43 1.97 24.71
C PHE A 38 1.75 1.03 23.54
N MET A 39 2.59 1.48 22.60
CA MET A 39 2.98 0.67 21.44
C MET A 39 3.82 -0.54 21.89
N ALA A 40 4.74 -0.36 22.84
CA ALA A 40 5.53 -1.44 23.39
C ALA A 40 4.65 -2.53 24.06
N GLU A 41 3.65 -2.13 24.85
CA GLU A 41 2.69 -3.07 25.44
C GLU A 41 1.83 -3.78 24.39
N PHE A 42 1.40 -3.05 23.35
CA PHE A 42 0.62 -3.61 22.26
C PHE A 42 1.41 -4.66 21.47
N ASP A 43 2.63 -4.32 21.06
CA ASP A 43 3.51 -5.23 20.31
C ASP A 43 3.82 -6.48 21.13
N ALA A 44 4.09 -6.33 22.43
CA ALA A 44 4.31 -7.46 23.32
C ALA A 44 3.08 -8.39 23.44
N ARG A 45 1.86 -7.83 23.37
CA ARG A 45 0.61 -8.62 23.37
C ARG A 45 0.40 -9.33 22.05
N GLU A 46 0.63 -8.66 20.93
CA GLU A 46 0.53 -9.24 19.58
C GLU A 46 1.53 -10.38 19.36
N GLU A 47 2.80 -10.21 19.78
CA GLU A 47 3.80 -11.26 19.65
C GLU A 47 3.43 -12.50 20.49
N LYS A 48 2.94 -12.32 21.72
CA LYS A 48 2.42 -13.43 22.54
C LYS A 48 1.26 -14.14 21.84
N ALA A 49 0.32 -13.39 21.25
CA ALA A 49 -0.81 -13.98 20.54
C ALA A 49 -0.37 -14.74 19.27
N LYS A 50 0.63 -14.22 18.54
CA LYS A 50 1.21 -14.91 17.37
C LYS A 50 1.90 -16.20 17.78
N VAL A 51 2.72 -16.18 18.84
CA VAL A 51 3.39 -17.37 19.36
C VAL A 51 2.37 -18.42 19.80
N GLN A 52 1.31 -18.03 20.50
CA GLN A 52 0.22 -18.94 20.89
C GLN A 52 -0.50 -19.54 19.67
N ARG A 53 -0.80 -18.73 18.65
CA ARG A 53 -1.39 -19.22 17.39
C ARG A 53 -0.47 -20.20 16.66
N MET A 54 0.84 -19.92 16.64
CA MET A 54 1.82 -20.82 16.03
C MET A 54 1.94 -22.14 16.82
N ALA A 55 1.95 -22.07 18.15
CA ALA A 55 1.98 -23.26 19.01
C ALA A 55 0.73 -24.12 18.82
N ALA A 56 -0.46 -23.51 18.81
CA ALA A 56 -1.72 -24.21 18.54
C ALA A 56 -1.73 -24.87 17.15
N ALA A 57 -1.20 -24.20 16.12
CA ALA A 57 -1.10 -24.76 14.78
C ALA A 57 -0.11 -25.94 14.69
N GLN A 58 0.91 -26.01 15.56
CA GLN A 58 1.82 -27.15 15.63
C GLN A 58 1.16 -28.38 16.29
N GLU A 59 0.34 -28.18 17.32
CA GLU A 59 -0.37 -29.28 17.98
C GLU A 59 -1.46 -29.90 17.09
N GLU A 60 -2.09 -29.12 16.23
CA GLU A 60 -3.16 -29.59 15.33
C GLU A 60 -2.65 -30.28 14.04
N GLY A 61 -1.33 -30.44 13.86
CA GLY A 61 -0.77 -31.25 12.76
C GLY A 61 -0.95 -30.68 11.34
N TRP A 62 -1.50 -29.47 11.20
CA TRP A 62 -1.64 -28.76 9.93
C TRP A 62 -0.68 -27.57 9.87
N THR A 63 0.31 -27.61 8.98
CA THR A 63 1.21 -26.47 8.75
C THR A 63 0.53 -25.39 7.92
N LEU A 64 0.40 -24.17 8.46
CA LEU A 64 -0.09 -23.00 7.71
C LEU A 64 0.94 -22.57 6.64
N VAL A 65 0.65 -22.84 5.37
CA VAL A 65 1.47 -22.35 4.24
C VAL A 65 1.24 -20.84 4.06
N THR A 66 2.05 -20.01 4.71
CA THR A 66 2.05 -18.57 4.45
C THR A 66 2.85 -18.26 3.19
N GLY A 67 2.15 -18.12 2.07
CA GLY A 67 2.78 -17.66 0.83
C GLY A 67 3.26 -16.21 0.96
N ASN A 68 4.57 -16.00 0.84
CA ASN A 68 5.20 -14.67 0.74
C ASN A 68 4.81 -14.00 -0.59
N LYS A 69 3.57 -13.51 -0.69
CA LYS A 69 3.10 -12.74 -1.84
C LYS A 69 2.92 -11.30 -1.40
N GLY A 70 3.89 -10.45 -1.76
CA GLY A 70 3.99 -9.02 -1.44
C GLY A 70 2.86 -8.15 -1.98
N ARG A 71 1.62 -8.46 -1.59
CA ARG A 71 0.43 -7.70 -1.91
C ARG A 71 -0.24 -7.31 -0.60
N LYS A 72 -0.32 -6.00 -0.34
CA LYS A 72 -1.04 -5.43 0.80
C LYS A 72 -2.46 -6.01 0.82
N LYS A 73 -2.77 -6.79 1.86
CA LYS A 73 -4.09 -7.38 2.06
C LYS A 73 -4.95 -6.41 2.84
N THR A 74 -5.87 -5.73 2.17
CA THR A 74 -7.05 -5.10 2.78
C THR A 74 -8.12 -6.20 2.95
N VAL A 75 -7.83 -7.16 3.82
CA VAL A 75 -8.80 -8.20 4.19
C VAL A 75 -8.95 -8.08 5.69
N ASP A 76 -10.17 -7.74 6.11
CA ASP A 76 -10.53 -7.73 7.52
C ASP A 76 -10.40 -9.17 8.05
N ALA A 77 -9.63 -9.35 9.12
CA ALA A 77 -9.23 -10.65 9.63
C ALA A 77 -10.41 -11.42 10.27
N GLU A 78 -11.49 -10.73 10.61
CA GLU A 78 -12.65 -11.32 11.28
C GLU A 78 -13.75 -11.77 10.31
N SER A 79 -13.94 -11.06 9.20
CA SER A 79 -15.05 -11.32 8.26
C SER A 79 -14.62 -11.89 6.92
N GLY A 80 -13.34 -11.82 6.55
CA GLY A 80 -12.85 -12.28 5.24
C GLY A 80 -13.38 -11.48 4.04
N VAL A 81 -14.17 -10.42 4.29
CA VAL A 81 -14.78 -9.60 3.23
C VAL A 81 -13.77 -8.57 2.73
N ARG A 82 -13.60 -8.52 1.39
CA ARG A 82 -12.79 -7.49 0.73
C ARG A 82 -13.56 -6.17 0.75
N VAL A 83 -13.19 -5.26 1.64
CA VAL A 83 -13.67 -3.87 1.63
C VAL A 83 -12.90 -3.09 0.55
N GLY A 84 -13.21 -3.40 -0.69
CA GLY A 84 -12.76 -2.65 -1.87
C GLY A 84 -13.97 -2.53 -2.78
N ALA A 85 -14.90 -1.66 -2.39
CA ALA A 85 -16.14 -1.42 -3.11
C ALA A 85 -15.84 -0.90 -4.52
N VAL A 86 -15.76 -1.83 -5.47
CA VAL A 86 -15.91 -1.52 -6.89
C VAL A 86 -17.37 -1.78 -7.18
N SER A 87 -18.09 -0.75 -7.66
CA SER A 87 -19.51 -0.87 -8.00
C SER A 87 -19.73 -2.08 -8.91
N SER A 88 -20.80 -2.84 -8.69
CA SER A 88 -21.17 -4.01 -9.50
C SER A 88 -21.14 -3.70 -11.01
N LEU A 89 -21.54 -2.48 -11.39
CA LEU A 89 -21.49 -1.98 -12.76
C LEU A 89 -20.08 -1.93 -13.36
N ALA A 90 -19.08 -1.50 -12.59
CA ALA A 90 -17.69 -1.49 -13.04
C ALA A 90 -17.07 -2.90 -13.12
N VAL A 91 -17.62 -3.87 -12.37
CA VAL A 91 -17.25 -5.28 -12.47
C VAL A 91 -17.80 -5.90 -13.75
N GLU A 92 -19.04 -5.58 -14.14
CA GLU A 92 -19.66 -6.09 -15.36
C GLU A 92 -19.03 -5.52 -16.63
N GLU A 93 -18.70 -4.23 -16.68
CA GLU A 93 -17.95 -3.60 -17.78
C GLU A 93 -16.57 -4.28 -17.97
N LYS A 94 -15.86 -4.59 -16.86
CA LYS A 94 -14.59 -5.31 -16.90
C LYS A 94 -14.71 -6.82 -17.11
N ALA A 95 -15.92 -7.38 -17.01
CA ALA A 95 -16.18 -8.78 -17.31
C ALA A 95 -16.46 -8.98 -18.80
N LYS A 96 -17.11 -8.01 -19.46
CA LYS A 96 -17.39 -8.03 -20.90
C LYS A 96 -16.14 -7.91 -21.78
N THR A 97 -15.08 -7.25 -21.30
CA THR A 97 -13.77 -7.17 -21.98
C THR A 97 -12.88 -8.40 -21.78
N LYS A 98 -13.27 -9.34 -20.90
CA LYS A 98 -12.55 -10.61 -20.68
C LYS A 98 -13.10 -11.74 -21.54
N THR A 99 -13.75 -11.41 -22.65
CA THR A 99 -14.20 -12.37 -23.64
C THR A 99 -12.97 -12.94 -24.36
N LYS A 100 -12.48 -14.06 -23.84
CA LYS A 100 -11.63 -15.05 -24.55
C LYS A 100 -10.33 -14.50 -25.11
N GLU A 101 -9.55 -13.77 -24.32
CA GLU A 101 -8.11 -13.81 -24.51
C GLU A 101 -7.63 -15.17 -23.99
N SER A 102 -7.60 -16.18 -24.86
CA SER A 102 -6.63 -17.27 -24.71
C SER A 102 -5.31 -16.59 -24.36
N ALA A 103 -4.70 -16.93 -23.22
CA ALA A 103 -3.50 -16.27 -22.73
C ALA A 103 -2.54 -16.07 -23.91
N VAL A 104 -2.46 -14.83 -24.42
CA VAL A 104 -1.78 -14.51 -25.70
C VAL A 104 -0.31 -14.90 -25.64
N ASP A 105 0.18 -15.20 -24.43
CA ASP A 105 1.50 -15.70 -24.14
C ASP A 105 1.46 -16.80 -23.07
N PHE A 106 0.75 -17.89 -23.33
CA PHE A 106 0.74 -19.06 -22.46
C PHE A 106 2.13 -19.67 -22.31
N TYR A 107 2.90 -19.72 -23.41
CA TYR A 107 4.23 -20.32 -23.41
C TYR A 107 5.36 -19.30 -23.36
N ARG A 108 6.44 -19.65 -22.66
CA ARG A 108 7.64 -18.80 -22.54
C ARG A 108 8.30 -18.50 -23.90
N PHE A 109 8.18 -19.39 -24.88
CA PHE A 109 8.75 -19.18 -26.21
C PHE A 109 8.02 -18.08 -26.98
N GLN A 110 6.70 -17.95 -26.81
CA GLN A 110 5.88 -16.90 -27.45
C GLN A 110 6.36 -15.52 -27.03
N ARG A 111 6.58 -15.30 -25.72
CA ARG A 111 7.13 -14.05 -25.19
C ARG A 111 8.54 -13.75 -25.71
N ARG A 112 9.38 -14.78 -25.85
CA ARG A 112 10.75 -14.64 -26.34
C ARG A 112 10.76 -14.26 -27.82
N GLU A 113 9.90 -14.87 -28.62
CA GLU A 113 9.74 -14.56 -30.04
C GLU A 113 9.14 -13.18 -30.26
N ALA A 114 8.09 -12.82 -29.52
CA ALA A 114 7.50 -11.48 -29.56
C ALA A 114 8.56 -10.39 -29.27
N LYS A 115 9.34 -10.55 -28.20
CA LYS A 115 10.43 -9.63 -27.87
C LYS A 115 11.54 -9.59 -28.93
N ARG A 116 11.87 -10.73 -29.55
CA ARG A 116 12.85 -10.78 -30.65
C ARG A 116 12.33 -10.01 -31.86
N ASN A 117 11.07 -10.22 -32.23
CA ASN A 117 10.45 -9.56 -33.38
C ASN A 117 10.39 -8.05 -33.19
N GLU A 118 10.01 -7.59 -31.99
CA GLU A 118 10.00 -6.16 -31.64
C GLU A 118 11.41 -5.54 -31.78
N VAL A 119 12.46 -6.22 -31.30
CA VAL A 119 13.85 -5.74 -31.46
C VAL A 119 14.26 -5.67 -32.93
N LEU A 120 13.90 -6.68 -33.74
CA LEU A 120 14.20 -6.69 -35.17
C LEU A 120 13.47 -5.56 -35.92
N GLU A 121 12.23 -5.28 -35.56
CA GLU A 121 11.47 -4.15 -36.13
C GLU A 121 12.11 -2.81 -35.78
N LEU A 122 12.55 -2.62 -34.53
CA LEU A 122 13.25 -1.41 -34.11
C LEU A 122 14.58 -1.21 -34.87
N GLN A 123 15.34 -2.29 -35.08
CA GLN A 123 16.58 -2.24 -35.86
C GLN A 123 16.31 -1.84 -37.32
N LYS A 124 15.30 -2.44 -37.97
CA LYS A 124 14.90 -2.08 -39.34
C LYS A 124 14.54 -0.60 -39.46
N LYS A 125 13.68 -0.10 -38.56
CA LYS A 125 13.29 1.32 -38.52
C LYS A 125 14.50 2.24 -38.32
N PHE A 126 15.42 1.86 -37.44
CA PHE A 126 16.63 2.63 -37.19
C PHE A 126 17.54 2.73 -38.43
N GLU A 127 17.70 1.63 -39.19
CA GLU A 127 18.46 1.65 -40.44
C GLU A 127 17.81 2.53 -41.51
N GLU A 128 16.49 2.49 -41.62
CA GLU A 128 15.72 3.36 -42.52
C GLU A 128 15.92 4.85 -42.16
N ASP A 129 15.83 5.17 -40.87
CA ASP A 129 16.04 6.52 -40.37
C ASP A 129 17.48 6.99 -40.60
N LYS A 130 18.47 6.13 -40.39
CA LYS A 130 19.88 6.41 -40.68
C LYS A 130 20.09 6.75 -42.16
N LYS A 131 19.47 5.99 -43.06
CA LYS A 131 19.49 6.27 -44.51
C LYS A 131 18.80 7.60 -44.84
N ARG A 132 17.65 7.89 -44.22
CA ARG A 132 16.92 9.17 -44.41
C ARG A 132 17.75 10.36 -43.95
N ILE A 133 18.38 10.27 -42.78
CA ILE A 133 19.22 11.32 -42.20
C ILE A 133 20.46 11.56 -43.08
N ALA A 134 21.10 10.49 -43.59
CA ALA A 134 22.23 10.62 -44.50
C ALA A 134 21.87 11.42 -45.76
N LYS A 135 20.75 11.07 -46.41
CA LYS A 135 20.23 11.81 -47.58
C LYS A 135 19.95 13.28 -47.27
N MET A 136 19.33 13.57 -46.12
CA MET A 136 19.08 14.95 -45.69
C MET A 136 20.37 15.73 -45.41
N ARG A 137 21.38 15.08 -44.82
CA ARG A 137 22.69 15.69 -44.57
C ARG A 137 23.43 16.00 -45.87
N GLU A 138 23.39 15.10 -46.84
CA GLU A 138 23.96 15.32 -48.16
C GLU A 138 23.26 16.48 -48.89
N ALA A 139 21.93 16.52 -48.88
CA ALA A 139 21.16 17.60 -49.48
C ALA A 139 21.42 18.96 -48.82
N ARG A 140 21.68 19.00 -47.51
CA ARG A 140 22.02 20.21 -46.75
C ARG A 140 23.51 20.57 -46.81
N LYS A 141 24.34 19.78 -47.48
CA LYS A 141 25.78 20.03 -47.56
C LYS A 141 26.03 21.24 -48.48
N PHE A 142 26.21 22.40 -47.87
CA PHE A 142 26.50 23.66 -48.57
C PHE A 142 27.77 23.53 -49.42
N ARG A 143 27.68 23.93 -50.69
CA ARG A 143 28.78 23.96 -51.66
C ARG A 143 29.09 25.42 -52.00
N PRO A 144 30.20 26.00 -51.47
CA PRO A 144 30.44 27.44 -51.54
C PRO A 144 31.03 27.98 -52.86
N TYR A 145 31.27 27.13 -53.85
CA TYR A 145 31.87 27.50 -55.14
C TYR A 145 31.17 26.75 -56.27
#